data_AF-A0A5C0DR68-F1
#
_entry.id   AF-A0A5C0DR68-F1
#
_cell.length_a   1.000
_cell.length_b   1.000
_cell.length_c   1.000
_cell.angle_alpha   90.00
_cell.angle_beta   90.00
_cell.angle_gamma   90.00
#
_symmetry.space_group_name_H-M   'P 1'
#
loop_
_entity.id
_entity.type
_entity.pdbx_description
1 polymer ?
#
loop_
_entity_poly.entity_id
_entity_poly.type
_entity_poly.pdbx_seq_one_letter_code
_entity_poly.pdbx_strand_id
1 'polypeptide(L)' 'MKGYIQNQTIILQDSLPDTLQNGDEVEIVIIPIKKRKYHFPTFKLDIKEEYLDREKIYF' A
#
# COMPACT_ATOMS: atom_id res chain seq x y z
N MET A 1 -7.01 4.39 4.84
CA MET A 1 -7.34 4.20 3.41
C MET A 1 -6.08 4.34 2.58
N LYS A 2 -5.99 3.64 1.45
CA LYS A 2 -4.88 3.80 0.51
C LYS A 2 -5.28 4.75 -0.61
N GLY A 3 -4.31 5.50 -1.11
CA GLY A 3 -4.51 6.45 -2.19
C GLY A 3 -3.18 6.87 -2.78
N TYR A 4 -3.24 7.63 -3.86
CA TYR A 4 -2.07 8.22 -4.50
C TYR A 4 -2.28 9.71 -4.70
N ILE A 5 -1.18 10.45 -4.68
CA ILE A 5 -1.15 11.89 -4.90
C ILE A 5 -0.94 12.13 -6.39
N GLN A 6 -1.84 12.89 -7.01
CA GLN A 6 -1.71 13.35 -8.38
C GLN A 6 -1.78 14.88 -8.39
N ASN A 7 -0.62 15.52 -8.54
CA ASN A 7 -0.45 16.96 -8.42
C ASN A 7 -0.92 17.49 -7.06
N GLN A 8 -2.06 18.18 -7.03
CA GLN A 8 -2.68 18.75 -5.83
C GLN A 8 -3.94 17.98 -5.39
N THR A 9 -4.24 16.87 -6.05
CA THR A 9 -5.41 16.04 -5.77
C THR A 9 -4.97 14.72 -5.15
N ILE A 10 -5.70 14.27 -4.12
CA ILE A 10 -5.53 12.94 -3.52
C ILE A 10 -6.62 12.05 -4.09
N ILE A 11 -6.22 10.94 -4.71
CA ILE A 11 -7.16 9.94 -5.25
C ILE A 11 -7.14 8.74 -4.33
N LEU A 12 -8.28 8.45 -3.72
CA LEU A 12 -8.47 7.28 -2.86
C LEU A 12 -8.74 6.04 -3.72
N GLN A 13 -8.14 4.91 -3.36
CA GLN A 13 -8.42 3.62 -3.99
C GLN A 13 -9.65 2.95 -3.37
N ASP A 14 -9.91 3.24 -2.11
CA ASP A 14 -11.03 2.71 -1.35
C ASP A 14 -12.12 3.78 -1.22
N SER A 15 -13.38 3.37 -1.05
CA SER A 15 -14.49 4.29 -0.80
C SER A 15 -14.31 5.02 0.53
N LEU A 16 -14.76 6.28 0.57
CA LEU A 16 -14.90 7.01 1.83
C LEU A 16 -15.96 6.33 2.71
N PRO A 17 -15.85 6.45 4.04
CA PRO A 17 -16.91 6.00 4.93
C PRO A 17 -18.14 6.89 4.77
N ASP A 18 -19.33 6.32 4.94
CA ASP A 18 -20.62 7.03 4.76
C ASP A 18 -20.83 8.22 5.71
N THR A 19 -19.95 8.36 6.71
CA THR A 19 -19.94 9.47 7.65
C THR A 19 -19.35 10.75 7.08
N LEU A 20 -18.64 10.70 5.94
CA LEU A 20 -18.04 11.85 5.29
C LEU A 20 -18.87 12.25 4.06
N GLN A 21 -19.23 13.53 3.97
CA GLN A 21 -20.03 14.09 2.89
C GLN A 21 -19.23 15.06 2.02
N ASN A 22 -19.71 15.26 0.80
CA ASN A 22 -19.13 16.26 -0.09
C ASN A 22 -19.32 17.66 0.50
N GLY A 23 -18.23 18.39 0.67
CA GLY A 23 -18.22 19.73 1.26
C GLY A 23 -17.71 19.79 2.70
N ASP A 24 -17.50 18.63 3.34
CA ASP A 24 -16.88 18.57 4.66
C ASP A 24 -15.41 19.02 4.60
N GLU A 25 -15.04 19.91 5.52
CA GLU A 25 -13.64 20.25 5.75
C GLU A 25 -13.00 19.16 6.61
N VAL A 26 -11.90 18.59 6.11
CA VAL A 26 -11.23 17.47 6.76
C VAL A 26 -9.73 17.70 6.84
N GLU A 27 -9.13 17.34 7.97
CA GLU A 27 -7.68 17.30 8.12
C GLU A 27 -7.14 15.95 7.62
N ILE A 28 -6.12 15.99 6.75
CA ILE A 28 -5.55 14.80 6.12
C ILE A 28 -4.11 14.63 6.56
N VAL A 29 -3.79 13.48 7.18
CA VAL A 29 -2.42 13.08 7.49
C VAL A 29 -1.92 12.09 6.43
N ILE A 30 -0.88 12.49 5.69
CA ILE A 30 -0.29 11.66 4.63
C ILE A 30 0.95 10.95 5.16
N ILE A 31 0.94 9.61 5.11
CA ILE A 31 2.10 8.77 5.44
C ILE A 31 2.67 8.17 4.15
N PRO A 32 3.83 8.63 3.67
CA PRO A 32 4.39 8.15 2.40
C PRO A 32 4.85 6.69 2.51
N ILE A 33 4.22 5.80 1.74
CA ILE A 33 4.65 4.40 1.63
C ILE A 33 5.79 4.32 0.61
N LYS A 34 7.04 4.32 1.09
CA LYS A 34 8.22 4.17 0.24
C LYS A 34 8.30 2.73 -0.28
N LYS A 35 8.06 2.54 -1.58
CA LYS A 35 8.46 1.29 -2.25
C LYS A 35 9.98 1.20 -2.26
N ARG A 36 10.52 0.02 -1.96
CA ARG A 36 11.96 -0.24 -2.09
C ARG A 36 12.33 -0.03 -3.56
N LYS A 37 13.27 0.87 -3.82
CA LYS A 37 13.83 1.08 -5.16
C LYS A 37 14.90 0.01 -5.37
N TYR A 38 14.60 -0.97 -6.21
CA TYR A 38 15.58 -1.94 -6.68
C TYR A 38 16.21 -1.42 -7.98
N HIS A 39 17.50 -1.70 -8.19
CA HIS A 39 18.20 -1.33 -9.44
C HIS A 39 17.75 -2.15 -10.66
N PHE A 40 16.91 -3.16 -10.44
CA PHE A 40 16.39 -4.08 -11.44
C PHE A 40 14.88 -4.29 -11.23
N PRO A 41 14.12 -4.68 -12.27
CA PRO A 41 12.71 -5.03 -12.13
C PRO A 41 12.52 -6.17 -11.12
N THR A 42 11.70 -5.94 -10.10
CA THR A 42 11.31 -6.98 -9.15
C THR A 42 9.90 -7.45 -9.44
N PHE A 43 9.70 -8.76 -9.39
CA PHE A 43 8.39 -9.39 -9.42
C PHE A 43 8.07 -9.95 -8.04
N LYS A 44 6.79 -9.96 -7.69
CA LYS A 44 6.33 -10.61 -6.47
C LYS A 44 6.40 -12.11 -6.70
N LEU A 45 7.36 -12.75 -6.05
CA LEU A 45 7.34 -14.19 -5.88
C LEU A 45 6.21 -14.48 -4.89
N ASP A 46 5.06 -14.99 -5.34
CA ASP A 46 3.95 -15.44 -4.48
C ASP A 46 4.32 -16.72 -3.69
N ILE A 47 5.58 -16.81 -3.24
CA ILE A 47 6.07 -17.84 -2.36
C ILE A 47 5.49 -17.54 -0.98
N LYS A 48 4.78 -18.51 -0.41
CA LYS A 48 4.31 -18.40 0.96
C LYS A 48 5.51 -18.31 1.90
N GLU A 49 5.45 -17.39 2.87
CA GLU A 49 6.56 -17.12 3.79
C GLU A 49 7.03 -18.39 4.52
N GLU A 50 6.13 -19.34 4.77
CA GLU A 50 6.41 -20.64 5.37
C GLU A 50 7.46 -21.50 4.61
N TYR A 51 7.68 -21.23 3.33
CA TYR A 51 8.69 -21.91 2.50
C TYR A 51 10.02 -21.15 2.39
N LEU A 52 10.11 -19.93 2.94
CA LEU A 52 11.37 -19.18 3.01
C LEU A 52 12.26 -19.68 4.14
N ASP A 53 11.68 -20.29 5.17
CA ASP A 53 12.40 -20.95 6.25
C ASP A 53 12.98 -22.29 5.77
N ARG A 54 14.24 -22.25 5.32
CA ARG A 54 15.00 -23.40 4.81
C ARG A 54 15.04 -24.60 5.77
N GLU A 55 14.84 -24.37 7.05
CA GLU A 55 14.83 -25.42 8.08
C GLU A 55 13.65 -26.40 7.93
N LYS A 56 12.55 -26.02 7.26
CA LYS A 56 11.42 -26.92 6.99
C LYS A 56 11.58 -27.81 5.76
N ILE A 57 12.58 -27.57 4.91
CA ILE A 57 12.77 -28.32 3.66
C ILE A 57 13.40 -29.71 3.93
N TYR A 58 14.01 -29.89 5.10
CA TYR A 58 14.80 -31.08 5.44
C TYR A 58 14.28 -31.88 6.64
N PHE A 59 13.04 -31.65 7.09
CA PHE A 59 12.39 -32.43 8.15
C PHE A 59 11.03 -32.99 7.72
#